data_AF-A0A8J3NY37-F1
#
_entry.id   AF-A0A8J3NY37-F1
#
_cell.length_a   1.000
_cell.length_b   1.000
_cell.length_c   1.000
_cell.angle_alpha   90.00
_cell.angle_beta   90.00
_cell.angle_gamma   90.00
#
_symmetry.space_group_name_H-M   'P 1'
#
loop_
_entity.id
_entity.type
_entity.pdbx_description
1 polymer ?
#
loop_
_entity_poly.entity_id
_entity_poly.type
_entity_poly.pdbx_seq_one_letter_code
_entity_poly.pdbx_strand_id
1 'polypeptide(L)'
;MIVPLAPDMFDEICPSDLSPIRFGDKWTGMVMRCLEGGPRRFSELRVPLRGVTAKVLTKSLRTMERDGLVRRRIADRQVSYELTGLGLSMLAPMDAACAWAREHWDELLDAREGVPAER
;
A
#
# COMPACT_ATOMS: atom_id res chain seq x y z
N MET A 1 10.19 -16.84 31.11
CA MET A 1 8.99 -17.58 30.67
C MET A 1 8.32 -16.78 29.57
N ILE A 2 8.02 -17.40 28.42
CA ILE A 2 7.33 -16.74 27.31
C ILE A 2 5.83 -16.77 27.62
N VAL A 3 5.18 -15.60 27.59
CA VAL A 3 3.72 -15.50 27.73
C VAL A 3 3.08 -15.99 26.42
N PRO A 4 2.09 -16.90 26.45
CA PRO A 4 1.42 -17.35 25.23
C PRO A 4 0.65 -16.19 24.59
N LEU A 5 0.68 -16.13 23.25
CA LEU A 5 -0.09 -15.14 22.48
C LEU A 5 -1.59 -15.34 22.72
N ALA A 6 -2.31 -14.24 22.90
CA ALA A 6 -3.74 -14.29 23.09
C ALA A 6 -4.44 -14.68 21.77
N PRO A 7 -5.43 -15.60 21.79
CA PRO A 7 -6.09 -16.08 20.58
C PRO A 7 -6.90 -14.98 19.87
N ASP A 8 -7.26 -13.92 20.59
CA ASP A 8 -8.05 -12.77 20.14
C ASP A 8 -7.19 -11.56 19.73
N MET A 9 -5.87 -11.71 19.65
CA MET A 9 -4.91 -10.64 19.34
C MET A 9 -5.23 -9.88 18.03
N PHE A 10 -6.00 -10.48 17.13
CA PHE A 10 -6.41 -9.90 15.85
C PHE A 10 -7.93 -10.00 15.60
N ASP A 11 -8.74 -10.19 16.65
CA ASP A 11 -10.19 -10.35 16.50
C ASP A 11 -10.88 -9.07 16.01
N GLU A 12 -11.96 -9.28 15.24
CA GLU A 12 -12.76 -8.27 14.55
C GLU A 12 -13.60 -7.38 15.49
N ILE A 13 -13.64 -7.71 16.80
CA ILE A 13 -14.50 -7.08 17.83
C ILE A 13 -13.78 -5.98 18.64
N CYS A 14 -12.45 -5.96 18.64
CA CYS A 14 -11.68 -4.75 18.99
C CYS A 14 -11.93 -3.72 17.86
N PRO A 15 -11.85 -2.39 18.04
CA PRO A 15 -11.87 -1.44 16.90
C PRO A 15 -10.61 -1.61 16.03
N SER A 16 -10.48 -2.78 15.41
CA SER A 16 -9.35 -3.34 14.67
C SER A 16 -9.39 -2.92 13.20
N ASP A 17 -10.07 -1.83 12.89
CA ASP A 17 -9.70 -0.95 11.77
C ASP A 17 -8.30 -0.32 12.00
N LEU A 18 -7.79 -0.37 13.23
CA LEU A 18 -6.36 -0.22 13.56
C LEU A 18 -5.60 -1.55 13.49
N SER A 19 -6.01 -2.47 12.59
CA SER A 19 -5.17 -3.60 12.16
C SER A 19 -3.76 -3.07 11.91
N PRO A 20 -2.68 -3.74 12.39
CA PRO A 20 -1.32 -3.22 12.27
C PRO A 20 -1.05 -2.91 10.80
N ILE A 21 -1.13 -1.62 10.46
CA ILE A 21 -1.05 -0.99 9.14
C ILE A 21 -1.06 -2.04 8.01
N ARG A 22 -2.25 -2.47 7.56
CA ARG A 22 -2.32 -3.22 6.31
C ARG A 22 -2.05 -2.23 5.19
N PHE A 23 -0.82 -2.20 4.70
CA PHE A 23 -0.61 -1.78 3.32
C PHE A 23 -1.61 -2.61 2.50
N GLY A 24 -2.54 -1.92 1.83
CA GLY A 24 -3.50 -2.57 0.94
C GLY A 24 -2.76 -3.41 -0.10
N ASP A 25 -3.49 -4.02 -1.03
CA ASP A 25 -2.92 -4.82 -2.11
C ASP A 25 -1.59 -4.27 -2.70
N LYS A 26 -0.79 -5.11 -3.36
CA LYS A 26 0.51 -4.75 -3.99
C LYS A 26 0.55 -3.36 -4.66
N TRP A 27 -0.58 -2.87 -5.14
CA TRP A 27 -0.70 -1.62 -5.87
C TRP A 27 -0.87 -0.39 -4.98
N THR A 28 -1.37 -0.51 -3.75
CA THR A 28 -1.67 0.62 -2.86
C THR A 28 -0.44 1.51 -2.67
N GLY A 29 0.71 0.94 -2.31
CA GLY A 29 1.95 1.70 -2.16
C GLY A 29 2.43 2.31 -3.48
N MET A 30 2.31 1.59 -4.59
CA MET A 30 2.71 2.12 -5.91
C MET A 30 1.81 3.28 -6.37
N VAL A 31 0.51 3.20 -6.12
CA VAL A 31 -0.44 4.28 -6.41
C VAL A 31 -0.13 5.50 -5.54
N MET A 32 0.16 5.32 -4.25
CA MET A 32 0.58 6.43 -3.38
C MET A 32 1.80 7.16 -3.94
N ARG A 33 2.84 6.43 -4.37
CA ARG A 33 4.03 7.03 -4.99
C ARG A 33 3.72 7.78 -6.28
N CYS A 34 2.78 7.30 -7.09
CA CYS A 34 2.36 8.02 -8.29
C CYS A 34 1.63 9.34 -8.01
N LEU A 35 0.96 9.43 -6.85
CA LEU A 35 0.14 10.58 -6.43
C LEU A 35 0.88 11.54 -5.49
N GLU A 36 2.09 11.21 -5.04
CA GLU A 36 2.94 12.05 -4.20
C GLU A 36 3.17 13.44 -4.81
N GLY A 37 3.38 13.50 -6.14
CA GLY A 37 3.56 14.75 -6.87
C GLY A 37 2.26 15.51 -7.22
N GLY A 38 1.11 15.11 -6.66
CA GLY A 38 -0.19 15.77 -6.87
C GLY A 38 -1.19 14.97 -7.72
N PRO A 39 -2.32 15.60 -8.11
CA PRO A 39 -3.43 14.90 -8.75
C PRO A 39 -3.06 14.24 -10.09
N ARG A 40 -3.49 13.00 -10.31
CA ARG A 40 -3.29 12.27 -11.57
C ARG A 40 -4.57 11.63 -12.09
N ARG A 41 -4.68 11.52 -13.41
CA ARG A 41 -5.75 10.76 -14.06
C ARG A 41 -5.47 9.26 -14.03
N PHE A 42 -6.53 8.47 -14.14
CA PHE A 42 -6.43 7.00 -14.24
C PHE A 42 -5.47 6.54 -15.35
N SER A 43 -5.50 7.20 -16.51
CA SER A 43 -4.62 6.89 -17.64
C SER A 43 -3.14 7.17 -17.33
N GLU A 44 -2.85 8.24 -16.58
CA GLU A 44 -1.48 8.58 -16.17
C GLU A 44 -0.96 7.55 -15.16
N LEU A 45 -1.79 7.12 -14.20
CA LEU A 45 -1.43 6.07 -13.24
C LEU A 45 -1.09 4.73 -13.91
N ARG A 46 -1.70 4.41 -15.05
CA ARG A 46 -1.42 3.17 -15.78
C ARG A 46 -0.07 3.15 -16.49
N VAL A 47 0.57 4.30 -16.73
CA VAL A 47 1.85 4.38 -17.44
C VAL A 47 2.99 3.75 -16.61
N PRO A 48 3.20 4.11 -15.33
CA PRO A 48 4.22 3.48 -14.49
C PRO A 48 3.78 2.11 -13.94
N LEU A 49 2.48 1.88 -13.72
CA LEU A 49 1.95 0.63 -13.16
C LEU A 49 1.77 -0.47 -14.22
N ARG A 50 2.82 -0.73 -15.01
CA ARG A 50 2.81 -1.75 -16.07
C ARG A 50 2.58 -3.13 -15.44
N GLY A 51 1.41 -3.71 -15.68
CA GLY A 51 1.00 -5.00 -15.11
C GLY A 51 -0.26 -4.95 -14.26
N VAL A 52 -0.72 -3.76 -13.85
CA VAL A 52 -2.03 -3.63 -13.21
C VAL A 52 -3.13 -3.68 -14.27
N THR A 53 -4.12 -4.54 -14.08
CA THR A 53 -5.32 -4.52 -14.91
C THR A 53 -6.19 -3.33 -14.54
N ALA A 54 -6.99 -2.81 -15.48
CA ALA A 54 -7.88 -1.68 -15.20
C ALA A 54 -8.88 -2.00 -14.06
N LYS A 55 -9.37 -3.25 -14.01
CA LYS A 55 -10.25 -3.75 -12.95
C LYS A 55 -9.56 -3.70 -11.59
N VAL A 56 -8.30 -4.16 -11.49
CA VAL A 56 -7.54 -4.15 -10.25
C VAL A 56 -7.24 -2.72 -9.81
N LEU A 57 -6.75 -1.85 -10.70
CA LEU A 57 -6.48 -0.45 -10.35
C LEU A 57 -7.74 0.28 -9.87
N THR A 58 -8.89 0.00 -10.49
CA THR A 58 -10.18 0.56 -10.05
C THR A 58 -10.55 0.06 -8.65
N LYS A 59 -10.35 -1.23 -8.36
CA LYS A 59 -10.59 -1.80 -7.03
C LYS A 59 -9.68 -1.17 -5.99
N SER A 60 -8.38 -1.05 -6.27
CA SER A 60 -7.40 -0.43 -5.36
C SER A 60 -7.75 1.03 -5.07
N LEU A 61 -8.04 1.84 -6.10
CA LEU A 61 -8.44 3.25 -5.91
C LEU A 61 -9.72 3.39 -5.09
N ARG A 62 -10.72 2.52 -5.30
CA ARG A 62 -11.96 2.52 -4.49
C ARG A 62 -11.71 2.14 -3.04
N THR A 63 -10.81 1.18 -2.80
CA THR A 63 -10.38 0.83 -1.45
C THR A 63 -9.67 1.99 -0.79
N MET A 64 -8.67 2.58 -1.44
CA MET A 64 -7.97 3.76 -0.94
C MET A 64 -8.90 4.96 -0.69
N GLU A 65 -9.95 5.12 -1.49
CA GLU A 65 -10.96 6.16 -1.28
C GLU A 65 -11.82 5.88 -0.04
N ARG A 66 -12.28 4.63 0.14
CA ARG A 66 -13.02 4.19 1.34
C ARG A 66 -12.18 4.36 2.61
N ASP A 67 -10.90 4.03 2.54
CA ASP A 67 -9.96 4.06 3.66
C ASP A 67 -9.46 5.50 3.93
N GLY A 68 -9.96 6.50 3.17
CA GLY A 68 -9.64 7.91 3.37
C GLY A 68 -8.24 8.32 2.92
N LEU A 69 -7.52 7.49 2.17
CA LEU A 69 -6.16 7.72 1.69
C LEU A 69 -6.12 8.53 0.39
N VAL A 70 -7.14 8.38 -0.46
CA VAL A 70 -7.25 9.04 -1.76
C VAL A 70 -8.59 9.74 -1.87
N ARG A 71 -8.61 10.94 -2.48
CA ARG A 71 -9.84 11.61 -2.92
C ARG A 71 -9.97 11.55 -4.43
N ARG A 72 -11.18 11.24 -4.91
CA ARG A 72 -11.54 11.32 -6.33
C ARG A 72 -12.15 12.68 -6.63
N ARG A 73 -11.60 13.41 -7.60
CA ARG A 73 -12.10 14.72 -8.04
C ARG A 73 -12.63 14.64 -9.47
N ILE A 74 -13.76 15.31 -9.71
CA ILE A 74 -14.34 15.49 -11.05
C ILE A 74 -14.29 16.99 -11.39
N ALA A 75 -13.60 17.36 -12.46
CA ALA A 75 -13.53 18.73 -12.97
C ALA A 75 -13.61 18.69 -14.51
N ASP A 76 -14.46 19.52 -15.11
CA ASP A 76 -14.61 19.63 -16.58
C ASP A 76 -14.72 18.28 -17.31
N ARG A 77 -15.54 17.37 -16.75
CA ARG A 77 -15.77 15.99 -17.24
C ARG A 77 -14.55 15.06 -17.15
N GLN A 78 -13.48 15.49 -16.48
CA GLN A 78 -12.28 14.71 -16.24
C GLN A 78 -12.22 14.24 -14.79
N VAL A 79 -11.69 13.03 -14.61
CA VAL A 79 -11.55 12.38 -13.30
C VAL A 79 -10.08 12.32 -12.93
N SER A 80 -9.74 12.84 -11.76
CA SER A 80 -8.41 12.74 -11.16
C SER A 80 -8.47 12.17 -9.74
N TYR A 81 -7.34 11.66 -9.29
CA TYR A 81 -7.13 11.11 -7.96
C TYR A 81 -5.99 11.85 -7.30
N GLU A 82 -6.07 12.06 -6.00
CA GLU A 82 -5.07 12.79 -5.23
C GLU A 82 -5.01 12.20 -3.81
N LEU A 83 -3.83 12.21 -3.18
CA LEU A 83 -3.72 11.82 -1.78
C LEU A 83 -4.48 12.82 -0.88
N THR A 84 -5.11 12.30 0.16
CA THR A 84 -5.61 13.12 1.27
C THR A 84 -4.45 13.48 2.21
N GLY A 85 -4.71 14.29 3.24
CA GLY A 85 -3.72 14.52 4.30
C GLY A 85 -3.28 13.22 4.99
N LEU A 86 -4.22 12.28 5.20
CA LEU A 86 -3.93 10.96 5.74
C LEU A 86 -3.06 10.13 4.76
N GLY A 87 -3.41 10.13 3.47
CA GLY A 87 -2.61 9.46 2.44
C GLY A 87 -1.18 10.00 2.35
N LEU A 88 -0.99 11.32 2.46
CA LEU A 88 0.33 11.94 2.50
C LEU A 88 1.13 11.54 3.74
N SER A 89 0.48 11.48 4.92
CA SER A 89 1.17 11.06 6.16
C SER A 89 1.67 9.61 6.11
N MET A 90 1.12 8.77 5.23
CA MET A 90 1.54 7.38 5.04
C MET A 90 2.86 7.25 4.26
N LEU A 91 3.27 8.30 3.52
CA LEU A 91 4.52 8.27 2.75
C LEU A 91 5.75 8.10 3.65
N ALA A 92 5.79 8.75 4.81
CA ALA A 92 6.91 8.66 5.73
C ALA A 92 7.12 7.23 6.31
N PRO A 93 6.09 6.53 6.82
CA PRO A 93 6.20 5.11 7.16
C PRO A 93 6.67 4.24 5.98
N MET A 94 6.17 4.50 4.77
CA MET A 94 6.62 3.77 3.58
C MET A 94 8.10 4.02 3.27
N ASP A 95 8.57 5.26 3.41
CA ASP A 95 9.97 5.62 3.21
C ASP A 95 10.89 4.91 4.20
N ALA A 96 10.48 4.82 5.47
CA ALA A 96 11.21 4.09 6.49
C ALA A 96 11.32 2.60 6.16
N ALA A 97 10.21 1.97 5.77
CA ALA A 97 10.20 0.56 5.34
C ALA A 97 11.08 0.34 4.10
N CYS A 98 11.01 1.23 3.11
CA CYS A 98 11.87 1.17 1.93
C CYS A 98 13.35 1.40 2.25
N ALA A 99 13.67 2.27 3.22
CA ALA A 99 15.04 2.51 3.66
C ALA A 99 15.63 1.26 4.31
N TRP A 100 14.90 0.66 5.26
CA TRP A 100 15.28 -0.61 5.88
C TRP A 100 15.47 -1.71 4.82
N ALA A 101 14.53 -1.86 3.89
CA ALA A 101 14.64 -2.89 2.85
C ALA A 101 15.84 -2.68 1.91
N ARG A 102 16.28 -1.43 1.69
CA ARG A 102 17.50 -1.12 0.93
C ARG A 102 18.77 -1.44 1.72
N GLU A 103 18.77 -1.14 3.02
CA GLU A 103 19.88 -1.43 3.92
C GLU A 103 20.13 -2.93 4.06
N HIS A 104 19.07 -3.73 4.12
CA HIS A 104 19.13 -5.17 4.31
C HIS A 104 18.86 -5.97 3.01
N TRP A 105 19.06 -5.36 1.84
CA TRP A 105 18.70 -5.99 0.57
C TRP A 105 19.49 -7.29 0.33
N ASP A 106 20.79 -7.27 0.58
CA ASP A 106 21.65 -8.43 0.38
C ASP A 106 21.33 -9.54 1.38
N GLU A 107 21.10 -9.20 2.65
CA GLU A 107 20.65 -10.17 3.67
C GLU A 107 19.31 -10.83 3.31
N LEU A 108 18.38 -10.07 2.71
CA LEU A 108 17.10 -10.61 2.23
C LEU A 108 17.28 -11.52 1.01
N LEU A 109 18.23 -11.24 0.11
CA LEU A 109 18.52 -12.09 -1.03
C LEU A 109 19.19 -13.39 -0.58
N ASP A 110 20.21 -13.30 0.26
CA ASP A 110 20.92 -14.45 0.82
C ASP A 110 19.95 -15.38 1.59
N ALA A 111 19.05 -14.80 2.39
CA ALA A 111 18.02 -15.57 3.10
C ALA A 111 17.04 -16.28 2.15
N ARG A 112 16.76 -15.72 0.97
CA ARG A 112 15.86 -16.34 -0.03
C ARG A 112 16.54 -17.43 -0.84
N GLU A 113 17.82 -17.25 -1.16
CA GLU A 113 18.63 -18.26 -1.85
C GLU A 113 19.03 -19.40 -0.91
N GLY A 114 19.14 -19.12 0.39
CA GLY A 114 19.46 -20.08 1.44
C GLY A 114 18.31 -20.98 1.90
N VAL A 115 17.07 -20.80 1.42
CA VAL A 115 15.98 -21.78 1.63
C VAL A 115 16.19 -22.94 0.66
N PRO A 116 16.59 -24.15 1.10
CA PRO A 116 16.55 -25.31 0.23
C PRO A 116 15.09 -25.52 -0.17
N ALA A 117 14.81 -25.60 -1.47
CA ALA A 117 13.50 -26.02 -1.95
C ALA A 117 13.17 -27.38 -1.29
N GLU A 118 12.24 -27.38 -0.33
CA GLU A 118 11.69 -28.61 0.23
C GLU A 118 11.14 -29.43 -0.94
N ARG A 119 11.76 -30.61 -1.13
CA ARG A 119 11.30 -31.69 -2.01
C ARG A 119 10.26 -32.53 -1.28
#